data_AF-A0AAV6D707-F1
#
_entry.id   AF-A0AAV6D707-F1
#
_cell.length_a   1.000
_cell.length_b   1.000
_cell.length_c   1.000
_cell.angle_alpha   90.00
_cell.angle_beta   90.00
_cell.angle_gamma   90.00
#
_symmetry.space_group_name_H-M   'P 1'
#
loop_
_entity.id
_entity.type
_entity.pdbx_description
1 polymer ?
#
loop_
_entity_poly.entity_id
_entity_poly.type
_entity_poly.pdbx_seq_one_letter_code
_entity_poly.pdbx_strand_id
1 'polypeptide(L)'
;MNKNRINVPTEFAAETRFEVRPNPFLAARENEFERLKTRLLVEQLREAEAELNAPLRRAANEAAAIAWATLFPLLVFPALFEEKIAAAFRQTERQARILKNSRELVVVA
;
A
#
# COMPACT_ATOMS: atom_id res chain seq x y z
N MET A 1 -53.38 -5.63 14.25
CA MET A 1 -53.03 -4.21 14.05
C MET A 1 -52.42 -3.69 15.35
N ASN A 2 -51.09 -3.61 15.43
CA ASN A 2 -50.36 -3.37 16.69
C ASN A 2 -50.28 -1.86 16.97
N LYS A 3 -50.84 -1.40 18.11
CA LYS A 3 -51.15 0.01 18.39
C LYS A 3 -50.00 0.81 19.04
N ASN A 4 -48.85 0.19 19.29
CA ASN A 4 -47.75 0.81 20.03
C ASN A 4 -46.57 1.18 19.10
N ARG A 5 -46.75 2.21 18.28
CA ARG A 5 -45.62 2.86 17.59
C ARG A 5 -45.02 3.92 18.51
N ILE A 6 -43.87 3.62 19.10
CA ILE A 6 -43.07 4.58 19.85
C ILE A 6 -42.34 5.44 18.82
N ASN A 7 -42.77 6.69 18.65
CA ASN A 7 -42.06 7.66 17.82
C ASN A 7 -40.82 8.12 18.61
N VAL A 8 -39.65 7.68 18.17
CA VAL A 8 -38.38 8.16 18.72
C VAL A 8 -38.06 9.48 18.01
N PRO A 9 -37.96 10.62 18.73
CA PRO A 9 -37.55 11.88 18.11
C PRO A 9 -36.09 11.76 17.70
N THR A 10 -35.83 11.65 16.41
CA THR A 10 -34.49 11.69 15.84
C THR A 10 -34.06 13.16 15.73
N GLU A 11 -33.50 13.72 16.80
CA GLU A 11 -32.80 15.00 16.71
C GLU A 11 -31.41 14.73 16.12
N PHE A 12 -31.21 15.12 14.87
CA PHE A 12 -29.87 15.13 14.27
C PHE A 12 -29.12 16.34 14.83
N ALA A 13 -27.96 16.10 15.44
CA ALA A 13 -27.05 17.17 15.83
C ALA A 13 -26.67 18.01 14.60
N ALA A 14 -26.39 19.30 14.80
CA ALA A 14 -25.99 20.20 13.72
C ALA A 14 -24.80 19.62 12.94
N GLU A 15 -24.86 19.71 11.60
CA GLU A 15 -23.79 19.23 10.72
C GLU A 15 -22.46 19.87 11.14
N THR A 16 -21.57 19.06 11.72
CA THR A 16 -20.21 19.51 12.02
C THR A 16 -19.41 19.44 10.72
N ARG A 17 -19.50 20.50 9.90
CA ARG A 17 -18.69 20.59 8.68
C ARG A 17 -17.27 21.03 9.06
N PHE A 18 -16.32 20.12 8.94
CA PHE A 18 -14.90 20.45 9.13
C PHE A 18 -14.36 21.11 7.86
N GLU A 19 -13.97 22.37 7.94
CA GLU A 19 -13.21 23.03 6.87
C GLU A 19 -11.76 22.53 6.93
N VAL A 20 -11.43 21.54 6.10
CA VAL A 20 -10.05 21.06 5.97
C VAL A 20 -9.28 22.01 5.07
N ARG A 21 -8.55 22.95 5.67
CA ARG A 21 -7.62 23.80 4.91
C ARG A 21 -6.38 22.98 4.56
N PRO A 22 -6.00 22.89 3.28
CA PRO A 22 -4.79 22.17 2.90
C PRO A 22 -3.58 22.88 3.53
N ASN A 23 -2.79 22.14 4.30
CA ASN A 23 -1.52 22.64 4.81
C ASN A 23 -0.51 22.64 3.65
N PRO A 24 -0.03 23.80 3.17
CA PRO A 24 0.85 23.87 2.00
C PRO A 24 2.13 23.04 2.15
N PHE A 25 2.65 22.94 3.39
CA PHE A 25 3.85 22.17 3.69
C PHE A 25 3.61 20.66 3.58
N LEU A 26 2.43 20.18 3.97
CA LEU A 26 2.07 18.77 3.82
C LEU A 26 1.80 18.43 2.35
N ALA A 27 1.08 19.28 1.62
CA ALA A 27 0.79 19.08 0.21
C ALA A 27 2.07 19.07 -0.67
N ALA A 28 3.03 19.97 -0.38
CA ALA A 28 4.32 19.97 -1.05
C ALA A 28 5.13 18.69 -0.75
N ARG A 29 5.19 18.28 0.53
CA ARG A 29 5.87 17.05 0.95
C ARG A 29 5.24 15.79 0.34
N GLU A 30 3.91 15.73 0.26
CA GLU A 30 3.17 14.64 -0.38
C GLU A 30 3.49 14.53 -1.88
N ASN A 31 3.57 15.67 -2.57
CA ASN A 31 3.99 15.70 -3.97
C ASN A 31 5.43 15.23 -4.18
N GLU A 32 6.37 15.64 -3.33
CA GLU A 32 7.77 15.20 -3.40
C GLU A 32 7.90 13.69 -3.14
N PHE A 33 7.16 13.20 -2.15
CA PHE A 33 7.16 11.79 -1.79
C PHE A 33 6.61 10.92 -2.92
N GLU A 34 5.47 11.30 -3.50
CA GLU A 34 4.86 10.55 -4.60
C GLU A 34 5.72 10.58 -5.87
N ARG A 35 6.42 11.70 -6.14
CA ARG A 35 7.43 11.78 -7.21
C ARG A 35 8.59 10.83 -6.96
N LEU A 36 9.12 10.78 -5.75
CA LEU A 36 10.21 9.88 -5.37
C LEU A 36 9.81 8.41 -5.53
N LYS A 37 8.63 8.03 -5.00
CA LYS A 37 8.07 6.68 -5.14
C LYS A 37 7.93 6.29 -6.62
N THR A 38 7.36 7.18 -7.43
CA THR A 38 7.14 6.92 -8.85
C THR A 38 8.47 6.74 -9.59
N ARG A 39 9.47 7.59 -9.31
CA ARG A 39 10.80 7.50 -9.93
C ARG A 39 11.47 6.15 -9.63
N LEU A 40 11.58 5.79 -8.34
CA LEU A 40 12.24 4.55 -7.92
C LEU A 40 11.50 3.32 -8.46
N LEU A 41 10.16 3.35 -8.47
CA LEU A 41 9.37 2.25 -9.03
C LEU A 41 9.58 2.10 -10.54
N VAL A 42 9.65 3.19 -11.30
CA VAL A 42 9.92 3.13 -12.76
C VAL A 42 11.31 2.58 -13.03
N GLU A 43 12.32 2.96 -12.26
CA GLU A 43 13.67 2.42 -12.38
C GLU A 43 13.68 0.90 -12.15
N GLN A 44 13.04 0.42 -11.07
CA GLN A 44 12.95 -1.02 -10.79
C GLN A 44 12.15 -1.80 -11.85
N LEU A 45 11.03 -1.24 -12.33
CA LEU A 45 10.19 -1.91 -13.32
C LEU A 45 10.81 -1.98 -14.72
N ARG A 46 11.82 -1.14 -15.01
CA ARG A 46 12.55 -1.22 -16.29
C ARG A 46 13.44 -2.46 -16.36
N GLU A 47 13.96 -2.91 -15.22
CA GLU A 47 14.87 -4.05 -15.11
C GLU A 47 14.13 -5.36 -14.81
N ALA A 48 12.92 -5.28 -14.25
CA ALA A 48 12.15 -6.43 -13.81
C ALA A 48 11.32 -7.09 -14.92
N GLU A 49 11.11 -8.40 -14.80
CA GLU A 49 10.18 -9.15 -15.63
C GLU A 49 8.72 -8.78 -15.36
N ALA A 50 7.85 -8.96 -16.35
CA ALA A 50 6.44 -8.57 -16.25
C ALA A 50 5.68 -9.25 -15.10
N GLU A 51 6.08 -10.46 -14.71
CA GLU A 51 5.49 -11.23 -13.61
C GLU A 51 5.75 -10.58 -12.24
N LEU A 52 6.85 -9.84 -12.11
CA LEU A 52 7.25 -9.16 -10.89
C LEU A 52 6.58 -7.81 -10.72
N ASN A 53 5.92 -7.27 -11.75
CA ASN A 53 5.31 -5.95 -11.70
C ASN A 53 4.32 -5.77 -10.54
N ALA A 54 3.45 -6.75 -10.31
CA ALA A 54 2.46 -6.69 -9.23
C ALA A 54 3.10 -6.83 -7.83
N PRO A 55 3.98 -7.83 -7.58
CA PRO A 55 4.75 -7.90 -6.34
C PRO A 55 5.56 -6.63 -6.01
N LEU A 56 6.26 -6.07 -7.00
CA LEU A 56 7.11 -4.88 -6.79
C LEU A 56 6.28 -3.63 -6.49
N ARG A 57 5.14 -3.44 -7.17
CA ARG A 57 4.20 -2.36 -6.85
C ARG A 57 3.65 -2.47 -5.43
N ARG A 58 3.35 -3.70 -4.98
CA ARG A 58 2.88 -3.95 -3.61
C ARG A 58 3.97 -3.61 -2.60
N ALA A 59 5.20 -4.08 -2.83
CA ALA A 59 6.35 -3.82 -1.98
C ALA A 59 6.65 -2.31 -1.86
N ALA A 60 6.57 -1.57 -2.96
CA ALA A 60 6.72 -0.12 -2.98
C ALA A 60 5.65 0.59 -2.12
N ASN A 61 4.40 0.14 -2.20
CA ASN A 61 3.30 0.68 -1.40
C ASN A 61 3.45 0.34 0.09
N GLU A 62 3.92 -0.86 0.42
CA GLU A 62 4.23 -1.24 1.81
C GLU A 62 5.35 -0.37 2.39
N ALA A 63 6.45 -0.19 1.63
CA ALA A 63 7.53 0.69 2.03
C ALA A 63 7.03 2.12 2.25
N ALA A 64 6.16 2.62 1.36
CA ALA A 64 5.56 3.93 1.49
C ALA A 64 4.70 4.08 2.74
N ALA A 65 3.85 3.09 3.03
CA ALA A 65 3.00 3.08 4.22
C ALA A 65 3.83 3.14 5.51
N ILE A 66 4.94 2.39 5.58
CA ILE A 66 5.85 2.41 6.74
C ILE A 66 6.56 3.76 6.82
N ALA A 67 7.07 4.29 5.70
CA ALA A 67 7.80 5.55 5.68
C ALA A 67 6.92 6.73 6.14
N TRP A 68 5.65 6.77 5.75
CA TRP A 68 4.69 7.80 6.16
C TRP A 68 4.45 7.84 7.68
N ALA A 69 4.66 6.73 8.39
CA ALA A 69 4.54 6.67 9.85
C ALA A 69 5.77 7.25 10.58
N THR A 70 6.82 7.67 9.86
CA THR A 70 8.06 8.20 10.44
C THR A 70 8.13 9.72 10.42
N LEU A 71 9.05 10.29 11.21
CA LEU A 71 9.27 11.74 11.27
C LEU A 71 9.82 12.32 9.95
N PHE A 72 10.57 11.51 9.18
CA PHE A 72 11.24 11.93 7.95
C PHE A 72 11.01 10.94 6.81
N PRO A 73 9.78 10.85 6.25
CA PRO A 73 9.43 9.84 5.25
C PRO A 73 10.33 9.87 4.01
N LEU A 74 10.72 11.05 3.54
CA LEU A 74 11.58 11.21 2.35
C LEU A 74 12.99 10.63 2.55
N LEU A 75 13.50 10.63 3.79
CA LEU A 75 14.83 10.11 4.11
C LEU A 75 14.78 8.59 4.31
N VAL A 76 13.73 8.10 4.96
CA VAL A 76 13.60 6.69 5.34
C VAL A 76 13.08 5.83 4.18
N PHE A 77 12.26 6.40 3.30
CA PHE A 77 11.62 5.66 2.22
C PHE A 77 12.58 4.94 1.26
N PRO A 78 13.68 5.53 0.76
CA PRO A 78 14.58 4.84 -0.17
C PRO A 78 15.12 3.52 0.39
N ALA A 79 15.57 3.52 1.65
CA ALA A 79 16.08 2.31 2.29
C ALA A 79 14.98 1.25 2.48
N LEU A 80 13.80 1.65 2.96
CA LEU A 80 12.66 0.74 3.09
C LEU A 80 12.20 0.17 1.75
N PHE A 81 12.26 0.99 0.69
CA PHE A 81 11.92 0.57 -0.66
C PHE A 81 12.87 -0.53 -1.13
N GLU A 82 14.18 -0.33 -1.02
CA GLU A 82 15.19 -1.34 -1.38
C GLU A 82 14.98 -2.65 -0.61
N GLU A 83 14.79 -2.57 0.71
CA GLU A 83 14.56 -3.75 1.56
C GLU A 83 13.30 -4.52 1.15
N LYS A 84 12.19 -3.81 0.91
CA LYS A 84 10.90 -4.40 0.54
C LYS A 84 10.94 -5.00 -0.86
N ILE A 85 11.61 -4.34 -1.80
CA ILE A 85 11.81 -4.85 -3.16
C ILE A 85 12.63 -6.14 -3.12
N ALA A 86 13.75 -6.16 -2.41
CA ALA A 86 14.58 -7.36 -2.24
C ALA A 86 13.80 -8.52 -1.57
N ALA A 87 12.93 -8.21 -0.61
CA ALA A 87 12.05 -9.20 0.01
C ALA A 87 11.01 -9.75 -0.99
N ALA A 88 10.45 -8.91 -1.86
CA ALA A 88 9.47 -9.31 -2.87
C ALA A 88 10.08 -10.25 -3.92
N PHE A 89 11.33 -10.02 -4.33
CA PHE A 89 12.07 -10.94 -5.20
C PHE A 89 12.20 -12.33 -4.56
N ARG A 90 12.77 -12.40 -3.35
CA ARG A 90 12.93 -13.67 -2.60
C ARG A 90 11.60 -14.38 -2.36
N GLN A 91 10.54 -13.62 -2.09
CA GLN A 91 9.21 -14.19 -1.90
C GLN A 91 8.68 -14.80 -3.20
N THR A 92 8.85 -14.12 -4.33
CA THR A 92 8.40 -14.61 -5.64
C THR A 92 9.12 -15.89 -6.03
N GLU A 93 10.45 -15.92 -5.88
CA GLU A 93 11.26 -17.13 -6.08
C GLU A 93 10.78 -18.30 -5.20
N ARG A 94 10.52 -18.01 -3.91
CA ARG A 94 10.00 -19.02 -2.98
C ARG A 94 8.64 -19.55 -3.42
N GLN A 95 7.74 -18.69 -3.86
CA GLN A 95 6.41 -19.10 -4.33
C GLN A 95 6.50 -19.93 -5.61
N ALA A 96 7.37 -19.57 -6.56
CA ALA A 96 7.62 -20.36 -7.76
C ALA A 96 8.14 -21.77 -7.42
N ARG A 97 9.06 -21.88 -6.46
CA ARG A 97 9.55 -23.17 -5.98
C ARG A 97 8.46 -24.01 -5.32
N ILE A 98 7.63 -23.39 -4.46
CA ILE A 98 6.51 -24.09 -3.81
C ILE A 98 5.52 -24.60 -4.84
N LEU A 99 5.17 -23.78 -5.83
CA LEU A 99 4.26 -24.16 -6.92
C LEU A 99 4.80 -25.35 -7.72
N LYS A 100 6.11 -25.36 -8.02
CA LYS A 100 6.76 -26.49 -8.70
C LYS A 100 6.63 -27.77 -7.86
N ASN A 101 7.02 -27.71 -6.60
CA ASN A 101 6.99 -28.87 -5.70
C ASN A 101 5.55 -29.38 -5.48
N SER A 102 4.57 -28.48 -5.36
CA SER A 102 3.17 -28.88 -5.17
C SER A 102 2.60 -29.55 -6.41
N ARG A 103 3.00 -29.14 -7.61
CA ARG A 103 2.60 -29.81 -8.86
C ARG A 103 3.17 -31.22 -8.95
N GLU A 104 4.43 -31.43 -8.55
CA GLU A 104 5.05 -32.75 -8.51
C GLU A 104 4.32 -33.70 -7.56
N LEU A 105 3.87 -33.21 -6.40
CA LEU A 105 3.08 -34.01 -5.45
C LEU A 105 1.69 -34.42 -5.98
N VAL A 106 1.05 -33.58 -6.78
CA VAL A 106 -0.28 -33.88 -7.37
C VAL A 106 -0.17 -34.86 -8.54
N VAL A 107 0.96 -34.91 -9.25
CA VAL A 107 1.17 -35.82 -10.39
C VAL A 107 1.58 -37.24 -9.95
N VAL A 108 2.17 -37.37 -8.75
CA VAL A 108 2.61 -38.65 -8.18
C VAL A 108 1.51 -39.33 -7.33
N ALA A 109 0.41 -38.63 -7.04
CA ALA A 109 -0.77 -39.15 -6.32
C ALA A 109 -1.84 -39.66 -7.28
#